data_AF-T1B1B6-F1
#
_entry.id   AF-T1B1B6-F1
#
_cell.length_a   1.000
_cell.length_b   1.000
_cell.length_c   1.000
_cell.angle_alpha   90.00
_cell.angle_beta   90.00
_cell.angle_gamma   90.00
#
_symmetry.space_group_name_H-M   'P 1'
#
loop_
_entity.id
_entity.type
_entity.pdbx_description
1 polymer ?
#
loop_
_entity_poly.entity_id
_entity_poly.type
_entity_poly.pdbx_seq_one_letter_code
_entity_poly.pdbx_strand_id
1 'polypeptide(L)'
;MESTGVYWIPLFELLESRGFDVLLVNARHTKNVSGRKSDILDCQWLQQLLSYGLLKGAYRPADEICKLRSVVRSRGNLVRDQGQQVQRMQKAYTEMNIQLGNVLSDLVGTSGMAITRAVLKGERDPMILAALCDARVRSSKEQVAKSLKGNWR
;
A
#
# COMPACT_ATOMS: atom_id res chain seq x y z
N MET A 1 24.03 -15.05 -1.86
CA MET A 1 22.56 -15.00 -1.96
C MET A 1 22.18 -13.96 -3.00
N GLU A 2 21.33 -14.29 -3.97
CA GLU A 2 20.79 -13.28 -4.89
C GLU A 2 19.78 -12.37 -4.15
N SER A 3 19.87 -11.06 -4.36
CA SER A 3 19.03 -10.06 -3.68
C SER A 3 17.65 -9.88 -4.33
N THR A 4 16.99 -10.99 -4.65
CA THR A 4 15.69 -10.98 -5.31
C THR A 4 14.58 -10.66 -4.31
N GLY A 5 13.92 -9.51 -4.48
CA GLY A 5 12.84 -9.06 -3.60
C GLY A 5 13.34 -8.56 -2.24
N VAL A 6 12.62 -8.90 -1.17
CA VAL A 6 12.90 -8.43 0.21
C VAL A 6 13.72 -9.40 1.05
N TYR A 7 13.93 -10.64 0.58
CA TYR A 7 14.52 -11.73 1.37
C TYR A 7 15.98 -11.49 1.79
N TRP A 8 16.72 -10.66 1.05
CA TRP A 8 18.11 -10.35 1.38
C TRP A 8 18.25 -9.43 2.60
N ILE A 9 17.22 -8.64 2.91
CA ILE A 9 17.24 -7.64 3.98
C ILE A 9 17.54 -8.29 5.35
N PRO A 10 16.76 -9.29 5.83
CA PRO A 10 17.00 -9.88 7.14
C PRO A 10 18.36 -10.62 7.21
N LEU A 11 18.81 -11.23 6.11
CA LEU A 11 20.13 -11.88 6.10
C LEU A 11 21.25 -10.85 6.18
N PHE A 12 21.14 -9.76 5.43
CA PHE A 12 22.11 -8.66 5.44
C PHE A 12 22.24 -8.08 6.85
N GLU A 13 21.11 -7.74 7.47
CA GLU A 13 21.05 -7.14 8.82
C GLU A 13 21.60 -8.10 9.89
N LEU A 14 21.30 -9.40 9.78
CA LEU A 14 21.83 -10.40 10.70
C LEU A 14 23.34 -10.55 10.59
N LEU A 15 23.89 -10.61 9.37
CA LEU A 15 25.33 -10.72 9.15
C LEU A 15 26.05 -9.43 9.57
N GLU A 16 25.50 -8.27 9.24
CA GLU A 16 26.02 -6.96 9.68
C GLU A 16 26.07 -6.89 11.23
N SER A 17 25.00 -7.32 11.92
CA SER A 17 24.95 -7.35 13.40
C SER A 17 25.96 -8.28 14.04
N ARG A 18 26.44 -9.30 13.31
CA ARG A 18 27.48 -10.23 13.75
C ARG A 18 28.90 -9.77 13.38
N GLY A 19 29.04 -8.56 12.84
CA GLY A 19 30.34 -7.97 12.48
C GLY A 19 30.91 -8.46 11.16
N PHE A 20 30.09 -9.03 10.26
CA PHE A 20 30.53 -9.32 8.90
C PHE A 20 30.49 -8.07 8.02
N ASP A 21 31.51 -7.91 7.16
CA ASP A 21 31.46 -6.94 6.07
C ASP A 21 30.56 -7.47 4.94
N VAL A 22 29.32 -7.01 4.91
CA VAL A 22 28.31 -7.45 3.94
C VAL A 22 28.23 -6.47 2.78
N LEU A 23 28.44 -6.97 1.55
CA LEU A 23 28.32 -6.16 0.34
C LEU A 23 27.02 -6.48 -0.40
N LEU A 24 26.16 -5.47 -0.57
CA LEU A 24 25.07 -5.52 -1.54
C LEU A 24 25.62 -5.11 -2.91
N VAL A 25 25.56 -5.97 -3.93
CA VAL A 25 26.17 -5.67 -5.23
C VAL A 25 25.12 -5.59 -6.33
N ASN A 26 25.29 -4.67 -7.28
CA ASN A 26 24.42 -4.58 -8.46
C ASN A 26 24.68 -5.77 -9.39
N ALA A 27 23.63 -6.56 -9.65
CA ALA A 27 23.71 -7.74 -10.51
C ALA A 27 24.24 -7.46 -11.93
N ARG A 28 24.10 -6.22 -12.44
CA ARG A 28 24.67 -5.85 -13.76
C ARG A 28 26.19 -5.95 -13.80
N HIS A 29 26.87 -5.73 -12.67
CA HIS A 29 28.33 -5.76 -12.58
C HIS A 29 28.87 -7.16 -12.32
N THR A 30 28.00 -8.10 -11.95
CA THR A 30 28.37 -9.49 -11.63
C THR A 30 27.89 -10.49 -12.68
N LYS A 31 27.26 -10.02 -13.77
CA LYS A 31 26.81 -10.88 -14.87
C LYS A 31 28.01 -11.59 -15.49
N ASN A 32 27.99 -12.91 -15.45
CA ASN A 32 28.96 -13.73 -16.15
C ASN A 32 28.73 -13.68 -17.67
N VAL A 33 29.80 -13.85 -18.46
CA VAL A 33 29.71 -13.97 -19.92
C VAL A 33 29.02 -15.30 -20.26
N SER A 34 28.21 -15.32 -21.33
CA SER A 34 27.26 -16.40 -21.66
C SER A 34 27.87 -17.82 -21.67
N GLY A 35 27.23 -18.76 -20.95
CA GLY A 35 27.59 -20.18 -20.83
C GLY A 35 26.57 -20.97 -19.97
N ARG A 36 26.88 -22.22 -19.58
CA ARG A 36 26.04 -23.04 -18.66
C ARG A 36 26.08 -22.45 -17.25
N LYS A 37 25.04 -21.71 -16.88
CA LYS A 37 24.82 -21.13 -15.55
C LYS A 37 24.31 -22.19 -14.56
N SER A 38 24.87 -22.27 -13.36
CA SER A 38 24.32 -23.03 -12.23
C SER A 38 24.55 -22.25 -10.93
N ASP A 39 23.68 -22.42 -9.92
CA ASP A 39 23.79 -21.70 -8.64
C ASP A 39 25.15 -21.90 -7.97
N ILE A 40 25.76 -23.09 -8.14
CA ILE A 40 27.09 -23.42 -7.63
C ILE A 40 28.16 -22.59 -8.35
N LEU A 41 28.13 -22.57 -9.69
CA LEU A 41 29.08 -21.81 -10.50
C LEU A 41 28.96 -20.30 -10.25
N ASP A 42 27.74 -19.79 -10.07
CA ASP A 42 27.52 -18.37 -9.75
C ASP A 42 28.08 -18.00 -8.37
N CYS A 43 27.91 -18.85 -7.36
CA CYS A 43 28.49 -18.61 -6.04
C CYS A 43 30.03 -18.60 -6.08
N GLN A 44 30.64 -19.54 -6.81
CA GLN A 44 32.09 -19.59 -7.02
C GLN A 44 32.60 -18.34 -7.75
N TRP A 45 31.88 -17.91 -8.79
CA TRP A 45 32.22 -16.70 -9.53
C TRP A 45 32.17 -15.44 -8.65
N LEU A 46 31.10 -15.28 -7.86
CA LEU A 46 30.98 -14.17 -6.92
C LEU A 46 32.08 -14.19 -5.85
N GLN A 47 32.46 -15.37 -5.36
CA GLN A 47 33.55 -15.52 -4.39
C GLN A 47 34.90 -15.11 -5.00
N GLN A 48 35.16 -15.50 -6.25
CA GLN A 48 36.38 -15.11 -6.96
C GLN A 48 36.43 -13.58 -7.17
N LEU A 49 35.34 -12.96 -7.63
CA LEU A 49 35.26 -11.51 -7.80
C LEU A 49 35.48 -10.76 -6.48
N LEU A 50 34.91 -11.27 -5.38
CA LEU A 50 35.12 -10.71 -4.04
C LEU A 50 36.59 -10.80 -3.62
N SER A 51 37.23 -11.96 -3.83
CA SER A 51 38.63 -12.18 -3.45
C SER A 51 39.62 -11.26 -4.18
N TYR A 52 39.27 -10.85 -5.41
CA TYR A 52 40.07 -9.91 -6.20
C TYR A 52 39.68 -8.43 -5.97
N GLY A 53 38.71 -8.15 -5.09
CA GLY A 53 38.23 -6.78 -4.85
C GLY A 53 37.50 -6.15 -6.04
N LEU A 54 37.00 -6.98 -6.97
CA LEU A 54 36.32 -6.52 -8.19
C LEU A 54 34.83 -6.19 -7.97
N LEU A 55 34.31 -6.45 -6.76
CA LEU A 55 32.93 -6.13 -6.38
C LEU A 55 32.85 -4.76 -5.73
N LYS A 56 31.98 -3.90 -6.27
CA LYS A 56 31.65 -2.60 -5.67
C LYS A 56 30.31 -2.69 -4.95
N GLY A 57 30.32 -2.41 -3.65
CA GLY A 57 29.11 -2.29 -2.84
C GLY A 57 28.20 -1.17 -3.36
N ALA A 58 26.91 -1.46 -3.44
CA ALA A 58 25.86 -0.49 -3.62
C ALA A 58 25.68 0.32 -2.33
N TYR A 59 25.33 1.58 -2.47
CA TYR A 59 25.07 2.44 -1.33
C TYR A 59 23.80 1.99 -0.60
N ARG A 60 23.96 1.54 0.65
CA ARG A 60 22.88 1.40 1.63
C ARG A 60 23.01 2.57 2.63
N PRO A 61 21.95 3.35 2.86
CA PRO A 61 21.93 4.33 3.94
C PRO A 61 22.14 3.67 5.30
N ALA A 62 22.51 4.47 6.31
CA ALA A 62 22.57 4.00 7.69
C ALA A 62 21.24 3.37 8.13
N ASP A 63 21.30 2.42 9.07
CA ASP A 63 20.16 1.63 9.52
C ASP A 63 18.96 2.49 9.96
N GLU A 64 19.22 3.57 10.69
CA GLU A 64 18.20 4.56 11.10
C GLU A 64 17.47 5.20 9.90
N ILE A 65 18.18 5.46 8.80
CA ILE A 65 17.59 6.00 7.58
C ILE A 65 16.76 4.93 6.87
N CYS A 66 17.21 3.68 6.86
CA CYS A 66 16.46 2.55 6.31
C CYS A 66 15.11 2.37 7.04
N LYS A 67 15.10 2.41 8.37
CA LYS A 67 13.88 2.39 9.20
C LYS A 67 12.92 3.53 8.83
N LEU A 68 13.43 4.77 8.78
CA LEU A 68 12.63 5.93 8.40
C LEU A 68 12.03 5.79 6.99
N ARG A 69 12.81 5.34 6.02
CA ARG A 69 12.35 5.13 4.63
C ARG A 69 11.24 4.08 4.56
N SER A 70 11.32 3.02 5.37
CA SER A 70 10.25 2.01 5.47
C SER A 70 8.93 2.62 5.92
N VAL A 71 8.96 3.43 6.99
CA VAL A 71 7.77 4.13 7.51
C VAL A 71 7.20 5.11 6.48
N VAL A 72 8.04 5.94 5.86
CA VAL A 72 7.61 6.91 4.84
C VAL A 72 6.99 6.21 3.63
N ARG A 73 7.59 5.11 3.17
CA ARG A 73 7.05 4.31 2.06
C ARG A 73 5.71 3.68 2.43
N SER A 74 5.59 3.14 3.65
CA SER A 74 4.34 2.58 4.16
C SER A 74 3.22 3.65 4.19
N ARG A 75 3.52 4.83 4.73
CA ARG A 75 2.59 5.98 4.71
C ARG A 75 2.18 6.35 3.27
N GLY A 76 3.14 6.44 2.35
CA GLY A 76 2.87 6.74 0.95
C GLY A 76 1.93 5.72 0.29
N ASN A 77 2.13 4.44 0.58
CA ASN A 77 1.22 3.38 0.13
C ASN A 77 -0.18 3.57 0.73
N LEU A 78 -0.30 3.77 2.05
CA LEU A 78 -1.61 3.96 2.70
C LEU A 78 -2.37 5.16 2.13
N VAL A 79 -1.70 6.28 1.86
CA VAL A 79 -2.31 7.47 1.24
C VAL A 79 -2.82 7.16 -0.18
N ARG A 80 -2.03 6.43 -0.98
CA ARG A 80 -2.48 6.02 -2.33
C ARG A 80 -3.66 5.05 -2.25
N ASP A 81 -3.57 4.08 -1.35
CA ASP A 81 -4.56 3.01 -1.22
C ASP A 81 -5.88 3.55 -0.64
N GLN A 82 -5.82 4.62 0.16
CA GLN A 82 -7.00 5.32 0.69
C GLN A 82 -7.98 5.69 -0.43
N GLY A 83 -7.52 6.34 -1.49
CA GLY A 83 -8.37 6.74 -2.61
C GLY A 83 -9.06 5.55 -3.28
N GLN A 84 -8.33 4.43 -3.41
CA GLN A 84 -8.89 3.19 -3.95
C GLN A 84 -9.99 2.62 -3.03
N GLN A 85 -9.83 2.69 -1.71
CA GLN A 85 -10.87 2.25 -0.78
C GLN A 85 -12.12 3.13 -0.86
N VAL A 86 -11.97 4.45 -1.01
CA VAL A 86 -13.12 5.36 -1.19
C VAL A 86 -13.90 5.01 -2.46
N GLN A 87 -13.20 4.76 -3.57
CA GLN A 87 -13.83 4.35 -4.82
C GLN A 87 -14.56 3.02 -4.70
N ARG A 88 -13.99 2.05 -3.96
CA ARG A 88 -14.67 0.78 -3.67
C ARG A 88 -15.94 0.97 -2.85
N MET A 89 -15.91 1.85 -1.85
CA MET A 89 -17.11 2.19 -1.07
C MET A 89 -18.19 2.83 -1.96
N GLN A 90 -17.81 3.80 -2.79
CA GLN A 90 -18.74 4.43 -3.76
C GLN A 90 -19.33 3.39 -4.72
N LYS A 91 -18.50 2.48 -5.23
CA LYS A 91 -18.94 1.41 -6.11
C LYS A 91 -19.98 0.51 -5.44
N ALA A 92 -19.73 0.09 -4.20
CA ALA A 92 -20.68 -0.73 -3.44
C ALA A 92 -22.02 -0.01 -3.24
N TYR A 93 -22.00 1.30 -2.95
CA TYR A 93 -23.22 2.09 -2.91
C TYR A 93 -23.96 2.13 -4.25
N THR A 94 -23.26 2.36 -5.34
CA THR A 94 -23.85 2.36 -6.69
C THR A 94 -24.45 1.00 -7.06
N GLU A 95 -23.78 -0.10 -6.72
CA GLU A 95 -24.29 -1.47 -6.93
C GLU A 95 -25.61 -1.71 -6.16
N MET A 96 -25.72 -1.16 -4.95
CA MET A 96 -26.95 -1.16 -4.14
C MET A 96 -28.01 -0.15 -4.60
N ASN A 97 -27.82 0.54 -5.74
CA ASN A 97 -28.63 1.65 -6.21
C ASN A 97 -28.74 2.84 -5.23
N ILE A 98 -27.68 3.08 -4.46
CA ILE A 98 -27.58 4.20 -3.53
C ILE A 98 -26.66 5.26 -4.14
N GLN A 99 -27.22 6.42 -4.47
CA GLN A 99 -26.55 7.48 -5.23
C GLN A 99 -25.97 8.57 -4.32
N LEU A 100 -25.26 8.17 -3.26
CA LEU A 100 -24.68 9.08 -2.26
C LEU A 100 -23.67 10.07 -2.85
N GLY A 101 -22.91 9.66 -3.86
CA GLY A 101 -21.93 10.53 -4.54
C GLY A 101 -22.55 11.73 -5.26
N ASN A 102 -23.86 11.71 -5.54
CA ASN A 102 -24.55 12.83 -6.20
C ASN A 102 -24.98 13.91 -5.20
N VAL A 103 -25.08 13.58 -3.91
CA VAL A 103 -25.60 14.47 -2.85
C VAL A 103 -24.52 14.87 -1.84
N LEU A 104 -23.47 14.07 -1.69
CA LEU A 104 -22.33 14.36 -0.83
C LEU A 104 -21.07 14.57 -1.67
N SER A 105 -20.38 15.69 -1.42
CA SER A 105 -19.08 15.98 -2.03
C SER A 105 -17.95 15.10 -1.49
N ASP A 106 -18.10 14.57 -0.27
CA ASP A 106 -17.13 13.70 0.39
C ASP A 106 -17.84 12.57 1.13
N LEU A 107 -17.59 11.32 0.71
CA LEU A 107 -18.14 10.13 1.32
C LEU A 107 -17.44 9.77 2.64
N VAL A 108 -16.16 10.11 2.79
CA VAL A 108 -15.37 9.82 4.01
C VAL A 108 -15.47 10.96 5.03
N GLY A 109 -16.16 12.05 4.67
CA GLY A 109 -16.51 13.13 5.58
C GLY A 109 -17.44 12.67 6.71
N THR A 110 -17.70 13.56 7.66
CA THR A 110 -18.51 13.28 8.87
C THR A 110 -19.88 12.68 8.55
N SER A 111 -20.62 13.29 7.62
CA SER A 111 -21.97 12.86 7.22
C SER A 111 -21.96 11.52 6.49
N GLY A 112 -21.07 11.36 5.50
CA GLY A 112 -20.96 10.12 4.74
C GLY A 112 -20.58 8.93 5.62
N MET A 113 -19.60 9.10 6.51
CA MET A 113 -19.21 8.07 7.47
C MET A 113 -20.28 7.76 8.52
N ALA A 114 -21.06 8.75 8.96
CA ALA A 114 -22.20 8.52 9.85
C ALA A 114 -23.26 7.64 9.20
N ILE A 115 -23.61 7.94 7.94
CA ILE A 115 -24.53 7.14 7.13
C ILE A 115 -23.96 5.74 6.91
N THR A 116 -22.69 5.61 6.51
CA THR A 116 -22.05 4.31 6.31
C THR A 116 -22.11 3.44 7.56
N ARG A 117 -21.79 4.00 8.73
CA ARG A 117 -21.86 3.25 9.98
C ARG A 117 -23.29 2.85 10.34
N ALA A 118 -24.29 3.69 10.08
CA ALA A 118 -25.69 3.35 10.31
C ALA A 118 -26.16 2.22 9.37
N VAL A 119 -25.81 2.29 8.09
CA VAL A 119 -26.08 1.23 7.10
C VAL A 119 -25.44 -0.09 7.53
N LEU A 120 -24.19 -0.07 7.99
CA LEU A 120 -23.50 -1.27 8.49
C LEU A 120 -24.15 -1.85 9.76
N LYS A 121 -24.83 -1.02 10.56
CA LYS A 121 -25.62 -1.47 11.72
C LYS A 121 -26.99 -2.03 11.34
N GLY A 122 -27.35 -1.99 10.05
CA GLY A 122 -28.62 -2.51 9.54
C GLY A 122 -29.71 -1.46 9.33
N GLU A 123 -29.41 -0.18 9.53
CA GLU A 123 -30.36 0.91 9.26
C GLU A 123 -30.57 1.07 7.75
N ARG A 124 -31.83 1.15 7.33
CA ARG A 124 -32.22 1.24 5.92
C ARG A 124 -33.27 2.31 5.65
N ASP A 125 -33.82 2.95 6.69
CA ASP A 125 -34.77 4.04 6.51
C ASP A 125 -34.03 5.27 5.93
N PRO A 126 -34.39 5.70 4.70
CA PRO A 126 -33.75 6.83 4.06
C PRO A 126 -33.89 8.15 4.84
N MET A 127 -34.96 8.33 5.62
CA MET A 127 -35.17 9.55 6.40
C MET A 127 -34.30 9.58 7.64
N ILE A 128 -34.13 8.45 8.33
CA ILE A 128 -33.22 8.31 9.47
C ILE A 128 -31.79 8.56 9.00
N LEU A 129 -31.40 7.96 7.88
CA LEU A 129 -30.07 8.14 7.29
C LEU A 129 -29.84 9.59 6.83
N ALA A 130 -30.83 10.25 6.19
CA ALA A 130 -30.72 11.66 5.80
C ALA A 130 -30.65 12.62 7.00
N ALA A 131 -31.21 12.26 8.15
CA ALA A 131 -31.11 13.04 9.37
C ALA A 131 -29.70 13.05 9.98
N LEU A 132 -28.85 12.08 9.63
CA LEU A 132 -27.44 12.03 10.05
C LEU A 132 -26.54 13.02 9.30
N CYS A 133 -27.05 13.66 8.25
CA CYS A 133 -26.31 14.70 7.54
C CYS A 133 -26.13 15.96 8.38
N ASP A 134 -24.91 16.51 8.35
CA ASP A 134 -24.56 17.80 8.91
C ASP A 134 -25.37 18.92 8.21
N ALA A 135 -25.68 19.98 8.95
CA ALA A 135 -26.43 21.14 8.44
C ALA A 135 -25.73 21.85 7.26
N ARG A 136 -24.42 21.65 7.07
CA ARG A 136 -23.64 22.23 5.97
C ARG A 136 -23.78 21.48 4.64
N VAL A 137 -24.47 20.34 4.62
CA VAL A 137 -24.79 19.65 3.36
C VAL A 137 -25.71 20.52 2.52
N ARG A 138 -25.30 20.84 1.29
CA ARG A 138 -26.05 21.74 0.39
C ARG A 138 -27.36 21.14 -0.10
N SER A 139 -27.41 19.83 -0.27
CA SER A 139 -28.61 19.11 -0.69
C SER A 139 -29.63 19.06 0.44
N SER A 140 -30.91 19.20 0.09
CA SER A 140 -31.98 19.09 1.08
C SER A 140 -32.06 17.67 1.65
N LYS A 141 -32.58 17.51 2.87
CA LYS A 141 -32.78 16.19 3.49
C LYS A 141 -33.62 15.25 2.61
N GLU A 142 -34.60 15.79 1.90
CA GLU A 142 -35.44 15.06 0.96
C GLU A 142 -34.65 14.56 -0.26
N GLN A 143 -33.75 15.39 -0.81
CA GLN A 143 -32.86 14.98 -1.90
C GLN A 143 -31.91 13.88 -1.46
N VAL A 144 -31.36 13.99 -0.24
CA VAL A 144 -30.50 12.95 0.35
C VAL A 144 -31.28 11.66 0.56
N ALA A 145 -32.47 11.72 1.14
CA ALA A 145 -33.34 10.57 1.35
C ALA A 145 -33.72 9.89 0.02
N LYS A 146 -33.95 10.66 -1.04
CA LYS A 146 -34.20 10.10 -2.38
C LYS A 146 -33.01 9.30 -2.91
N SER A 147 -31.80 9.80 -2.70
CA SER A 147 -30.55 9.13 -3.10
C SER A 147 -30.21 7.88 -2.28
N LEU A 148 -30.85 7.71 -1.13
CA LEU A 148 -30.65 6.57 -0.21
C LEU A 148 -31.63 5.42 -0.44
N LYS A 149 -32.52 5.52 -1.45
CA LYS A 149 -33.44 4.45 -1.83
C LYS A 149 -32.73 3.39 -2.68
N GLY A 150 -32.10 2.44 -1.99
CA GLY A 150 -31.39 1.31 -2.60
C GLY A 150 -32.16 -0.01 -2.59
N ASN A 151 -31.64 -0.99 -3.34
CA ASN A 151 -32.09 -2.38 -3.31
C ASN A 151 -31.35 -3.23 -2.24
N TRP A 152 -30.28 -2.69 -1.65
CA TRP A 152 -29.49 -3.30 -0.56
C TRP A 152 -28.98 -4.73 -0.86
N ARG A 153 -28.77 -5.06 -2.13
CA ARG A 153 -28.26 -6.34 -2.61
C ARG A 153 -26.79 -6.28 -2.97
#